data_AF-A0A851BSL6-F1
#
_entry.id   AF-A0A851BSL6-F1
#
_cell.length_a   1.000
_cell.length_b   1.000
_cell.length_c   1.000
_cell.angle_alpha   90.00
_cell.angle_beta   90.00
_cell.angle_gamma   90.00
#
_symmetry.space_group_name_H-M   'P 1'
#
loop_
_entity.id
_entity.type
_entity.pdbx_description
1 polymer ?
#
loop_
_entity_poly.entity_id
_entity_poly.type
_entity_poly.pdbx_seq_one_letter_code
_entity_poly.pdbx_strand_id
1 'polypeptide(L)'
;MGSDPKVRAGAVDVVRHWQDLGYLIIYITGRPDMQKQRVVSWLSQHNFPQGMIFFSDGLVHDPLRQKTIFLRNLMQECHIKICAAYGSMKDISVYSVLALSPSQIYIVGRSTKKYQAQCQFLSEGYAAHLASLEFSLHSRPKKNNSRMILRKGSFGLHSQPEFLRKRNHLRRTMSVQQPDPPSSNPKPERAQSQPESDKDHDRH
;
A
#
# COMPACT_ATOMS: atom_id res chain seq x y z
N MET A 1 -11.02 -1.45 17.10
CA MET A 1 -10.56 -1.11 15.74
C MET A 1 -9.18 -0.44 15.86
N GLY A 2 -8.08 -1.13 15.56
CA GLY A 2 -6.74 -0.51 15.63
C GLY A 2 -6.56 0.53 14.51
N SER A 3 -5.79 1.60 14.75
CA SER A 3 -5.41 2.58 13.73
C SER A 3 -4.45 1.97 12.69
N ASP A 4 -4.40 2.56 11.50
CA ASP A 4 -3.43 2.16 10.50
C ASP A 4 -2.00 2.50 10.97
N PRO A 5 -1.03 1.60 10.73
CA PRO A 5 0.35 1.85 11.13
C PRO A 5 0.96 2.97 10.31
N LYS A 6 1.90 3.71 10.90
CA LYS A 6 2.69 4.72 10.18
C LYS A 6 3.76 4.03 9.32
N VAL A 7 3.96 4.55 8.11
CA VAL A 7 5.06 4.15 7.23
C VAL A 7 6.38 4.65 7.81
N ARG A 8 7.40 3.79 7.87
CA ARG A 8 8.77 4.20 8.20
C ARG A 8 9.41 4.86 6.98
N ALA A 9 10.07 6.00 7.18
CA ALA A 9 10.77 6.72 6.11
C ALA A 9 11.76 5.80 5.38
N GLY A 10 11.77 5.87 4.05
CA GLY A 10 12.62 5.04 3.17
C GLY A 10 12.14 3.61 2.94
N ALA A 11 11.13 3.11 3.67
CA ALA A 11 10.67 1.71 3.51
C ALA A 11 10.13 1.43 2.10
N VAL A 12 9.36 2.38 1.55
CA VAL A 12 8.81 2.27 0.19
C VAL A 12 9.93 2.24 -0.85
N ASP A 13 10.93 3.09 -0.69
CA ASP A 13 12.03 3.25 -1.64
C ASP A 13 12.97 2.04 -1.62
N VAL A 14 13.21 1.42 -0.46
CA VAL A 14 13.92 0.13 -0.38
C VAL A 14 13.19 -0.95 -1.16
N VAL A 15 11.87 -1.06 -1.04
CA VAL A 15 11.13 -2.09 -1.80
C VAL A 15 11.17 -1.78 -3.30
N ARG A 16 11.06 -0.49 -3.68
CA ARG A 16 11.17 -0.07 -5.08
C ARG A 16 12.55 -0.37 -5.66
N HIS A 17 13.61 -0.14 -4.89
CA HIS A 17 14.98 -0.48 -5.30
C HIS A 17 15.11 -1.96 -5.68
N TRP A 18 14.61 -2.89 -4.86
CA TRP A 18 14.62 -4.32 -5.22
C TRP A 18 13.74 -4.63 -6.42
N GLN A 19 12.59 -3.99 -6.56
CA GLN A 19 11.72 -4.14 -7.72
C GLN A 19 12.41 -3.68 -9.01
N ASP A 20 13.07 -2.53 -8.99
CA ASP A 20 13.75 -1.93 -10.15
C ASP A 20 14.92 -2.80 -10.64
N LEU A 21 15.54 -3.56 -9.72
CA LEU A 21 16.55 -4.58 -10.04
C LEU A 21 15.95 -5.89 -10.57
N GLY A 22 14.63 -6.00 -10.69
CA GLY A 22 13.92 -7.16 -11.24
C GLY A 22 13.65 -8.27 -10.24
N TYR A 23 13.73 -8.02 -8.92
CA TYR A 23 13.38 -9.02 -7.92
C TYR A 23 11.86 -9.14 -7.75
N LEU A 24 11.40 -10.36 -7.49
CA LEU A 24 10.03 -10.65 -7.10
C LEU A 24 9.77 -10.14 -5.67
N ILE A 25 8.78 -9.27 -5.52
CA ILE A 25 8.39 -8.74 -4.21
C ILE A 25 7.30 -9.61 -3.60
N ILE A 26 7.56 -10.13 -2.38
CA ILE A 26 6.61 -10.91 -1.59
C ILE A 26 6.46 -10.25 -0.22
N TYR A 27 5.26 -9.77 0.08
CA TYR A 27 4.86 -9.28 1.39
C TYR A 27 4.28 -10.42 2.22
N ILE A 28 4.70 -10.54 3.48
CA ILE A 28 4.26 -11.61 4.38
C ILE A 28 3.71 -10.97 5.66
N THR A 29 2.42 -11.16 5.91
CA THR A 29 1.73 -10.58 7.07
C THR A 29 1.17 -11.65 7.99
N GLY A 30 1.28 -11.42 9.30
CA GLY A 30 0.62 -12.24 10.33
C GLY A 30 -0.83 -11.80 10.61
N ARG A 31 -1.43 -11.01 9.71
CA ARG A 31 -2.84 -10.63 9.79
C ARG A 31 -3.70 -11.70 9.08
N PRO A 32 -4.88 -12.04 9.63
CA PRO A 32 -5.77 -13.00 9.00
C PRO A 32 -6.27 -12.48 7.65
N ASP A 33 -6.57 -13.39 6.72
CA ASP A 33 -7.04 -13.06 5.36
C ASP A 33 -8.32 -12.21 5.34
N MET A 34 -9.15 -12.31 6.39
CA MET A 34 -10.30 -11.41 6.58
C MET A 34 -9.91 -9.92 6.60
N GLN A 35 -8.64 -9.57 6.84
CA GLN A 35 -8.11 -8.21 6.79
C GLN A 35 -7.46 -7.85 5.44
N LYS A 36 -7.59 -8.70 4.41
CA LYS A 36 -6.92 -8.53 3.11
C LYS A 36 -7.17 -7.18 2.47
N GLN A 37 -8.43 -6.77 2.35
CA GLN A 37 -8.79 -5.48 1.74
C GLN A 37 -8.12 -4.31 2.44
N ARG A 38 -8.05 -4.35 3.78
CA ARG A 38 -7.39 -3.32 4.56
C ARG A 38 -5.88 -3.26 4.31
N VAL A 39 -5.21 -4.41 4.29
CA VAL A 39 -3.76 -4.47 4.05
C VAL A 39 -3.42 -4.03 2.63
N VAL A 40 -4.17 -4.49 1.64
CA VAL A 40 -3.98 -4.13 0.22
C VAL A 40 -4.21 -2.64 0.01
N SER A 41 -5.30 -2.09 0.56
CA SER A 41 -5.61 -0.66 0.47
C SER A 41 -4.52 0.18 1.12
N TRP A 42 -4.06 -0.20 2.31
CA TRP A 42 -3.00 0.51 3.02
C TRP A 42 -1.67 0.54 2.23
N LEU A 43 -1.24 -0.61 1.67
CA LEU A 43 -0.05 -0.67 0.82
C LEU A 43 -0.18 0.25 -0.40
N SER A 44 -1.34 0.22 -1.06
CA SER A 44 -1.60 1.06 -2.24
C SER A 44 -1.65 2.56 -1.89
N GLN A 45 -2.32 2.94 -0.80
CA GLN A 45 -2.41 4.34 -0.36
C GLN A 45 -1.04 4.94 -0.06
N HIS A 46 -0.12 4.11 0.43
CA HIS A 46 1.26 4.50 0.73
C HIS A 46 2.25 4.23 -0.41
N ASN A 47 1.76 3.92 -1.62
CA ASN A 47 2.57 3.74 -2.83
C ASN A 47 3.65 2.65 -2.72
N PHE A 48 3.40 1.60 -1.93
CA PHE A 48 4.25 0.42 -1.97
C PHE A 48 4.17 -0.23 -3.36
N PRO A 49 5.30 -0.72 -3.89
CA PRO A 49 5.31 -1.54 -5.10
C PRO A 49 4.30 -2.68 -5.07
N GLN A 50 3.78 -3.07 -6.23
CA GLN A 50 2.94 -4.26 -6.32
C GLN A 50 3.80 -5.51 -6.07
N GLY A 51 3.24 -6.45 -5.31
CA GLY A 51 3.88 -7.72 -4.99
C GLY A 51 2.86 -8.74 -4.52
N MET A 52 3.27 -10.00 -4.42
CA MET A 52 2.42 -11.04 -3.84
C MET A 52 2.28 -10.81 -2.34
N ILE A 53 1.10 -11.04 -1.77
CA ILE A 53 0.85 -10.85 -0.33
C ILE A 53 0.37 -12.17 0.26
N PHE A 54 1.11 -12.69 1.22
CA PHE A 54 0.73 -13.85 2.01
C PHE A 54 0.12 -13.42 3.34
N PHE A 55 -1.07 -13.94 3.63
CA PHE A 55 -1.79 -13.74 4.88
C PHE A 55 -1.72 -15.00 5.74
N SER A 56 -1.61 -14.82 7.05
CA SER A 56 -1.76 -15.93 7.99
C SER A 56 -3.18 -16.49 7.93
N ASP A 57 -3.33 -17.81 8.02
CA ASP A 57 -4.64 -18.41 8.26
C ASP A 57 -5.09 -18.06 9.68
N GLY A 58 -6.23 -17.37 9.79
CA GLY A 58 -6.78 -16.84 11.03
C GLY A 58 -7.25 -17.89 12.02
N LEU A 59 -7.27 -19.17 11.63
CA LEU A 59 -7.64 -20.29 12.49
C LEU A 59 -6.47 -20.82 13.35
N VAL A 60 -5.22 -20.51 12.99
CA VAL A 60 -4.03 -20.98 13.73
C VAL A 60 -3.46 -19.86 14.58
N HIS A 61 -3.20 -20.17 15.85
CA HIS A 61 -2.64 -19.22 16.82
C HIS A 61 -1.09 -19.14 16.81
N ASP A 62 -0.45 -19.35 15.65
CA ASP A 62 1.01 -19.15 15.50
C ASP A 62 1.38 -18.59 14.11
N PRO A 63 1.30 -17.26 13.94
CA PRO A 63 1.66 -16.62 12.69
C PRO A 63 3.13 -16.83 12.30
N LEU A 64 4.05 -16.97 13.26
CA LEU A 64 5.48 -17.15 12.94
C LEU A 64 5.73 -18.55 12.37
N ARG A 65 5.11 -19.58 12.94
CA ARG A 65 5.16 -20.93 12.37
C ARG A 65 4.57 -20.97 10.96
N GLN A 66 3.45 -20.31 10.73
CA GLN A 66 2.87 -20.23 9.38
C GLN A 66 3.80 -19.54 8.38
N LYS A 67 4.44 -18.43 8.78
CA LYS A 67 5.46 -17.78 7.94
C LYS A 67 6.60 -18.73 7.58
N THR A 68 7.09 -19.50 8.56
CA THR A 68 8.16 -20.47 8.34
C THR A 68 7.75 -21.56 7.34
N ILE A 69 6.54 -22.11 7.48
CA ILE A 69 6.02 -23.14 6.57
C ILE A 69 5.87 -22.57 5.16
N PHE A 70 5.27 -21.39 5.03
CA PHE A 70 5.08 -20.74 3.73
C PHE A 70 6.43 -20.48 3.02
N LEU A 71 7.38 -19.85 3.70
CA LEU A 71 8.70 -19.57 3.14
C LEU A 71 9.46 -20.84 2.77
N ARG A 72 9.36 -21.89 3.59
CA ARG A 72 9.95 -23.19 3.28
C ARG A 72 9.36 -23.77 1.99
N ASN A 73 8.04 -23.75 1.85
CA ASN A 73 7.37 -24.24 0.64
C ASN A 73 7.77 -23.43 -0.59
N LEU A 74 7.89 -22.09 -0.47
CA LEU A 74 8.39 -21.27 -1.58
C LEU A 74 9.80 -21.67 -2.01
N MET A 75 10.70 -21.97 -1.06
CA MET A 75 12.07 -22.37 -1.36
C MET A 75 12.17 -23.78 -1.95
N GLN A 76 11.40 -24.74 -1.40
CA GLN A 76 11.51 -26.15 -1.74
C GLN A 76 10.64 -26.53 -2.95
N GLU A 77 9.37 -26.11 -2.95
CA GLU A 77 8.40 -26.50 -3.97
C GLU A 77 8.35 -25.54 -5.15
N CYS A 78 8.53 -24.23 -4.89
CA CYS A 78 8.51 -23.22 -5.95
C CYS A 78 9.92 -22.81 -6.41
N HIS A 79 10.97 -23.39 -5.83
CA HIS A 79 12.37 -23.09 -6.13
C HIS A 79 12.73 -21.59 -6.08
N ILE A 80 12.03 -20.82 -5.23
CA ILE A 80 12.30 -19.40 -5.05
C ILE A 80 13.53 -19.23 -4.16
N LYS A 81 14.56 -18.58 -4.71
CA LYS A 81 15.73 -18.16 -3.93
C LYS A 81 15.45 -16.85 -3.21
N ILE A 82 15.49 -16.87 -1.87
CA ILE A 82 15.40 -15.66 -1.05
C ILE A 82 16.73 -14.92 -1.12
N CYS A 83 16.73 -13.71 -1.66
CA CYS A 83 17.93 -12.88 -1.82
C CYS A 83 18.07 -11.83 -0.71
N ALA A 84 16.94 -11.31 -0.22
CA ALA A 84 16.87 -10.38 0.90
C ALA A 84 15.56 -10.62 1.67
N ALA A 85 15.63 -10.64 2.99
CA ALA A 85 14.51 -10.84 3.89
C ALA A 85 14.47 -9.70 4.90
N TYR A 86 13.39 -8.91 4.87
CA TYR A 86 13.20 -7.77 5.76
C TYR A 86 12.20 -8.12 6.85
N GLY A 87 12.48 -7.74 8.10
CA GLY A 87 11.58 -8.07 9.19
C GLY A 87 11.87 -7.32 10.48
N SER A 88 11.17 -7.75 11.53
CA SER A 88 11.39 -7.35 12.91
C SER A 88 12.20 -8.40 13.66
N MET A 89 12.59 -8.11 14.91
CA MET A 89 13.26 -9.10 15.76
C MET A 89 12.47 -10.42 15.92
N LYS A 90 11.14 -10.39 15.76
CA LYS A 90 10.30 -11.61 15.82
C LYS A 90 10.54 -12.55 14.64
N ASP A 91 10.99 -12.02 13.51
CA ASP A 91 11.17 -12.78 12.27
C ASP A 91 12.57 -13.42 12.19
N ILE A 92 13.49 -13.09 13.11
CA ILE A 92 14.86 -13.66 13.12
C ILE A 92 14.81 -15.19 13.18
N SER A 93 14.04 -15.76 14.11
CA SER A 93 13.93 -17.21 14.27
C SER A 93 13.35 -17.89 13.02
N VAL A 94 12.41 -17.25 12.33
CA VAL A 94 11.84 -17.73 11.07
C VAL A 94 12.96 -17.87 10.03
N TYR A 95 13.77 -16.83 9.85
CA TYR A 95 14.86 -16.82 8.87
C TYR A 95 16.00 -17.77 9.24
N SER A 96 16.35 -17.88 10.52
CA SER A 96 17.37 -18.81 10.99
C SER A 96 16.99 -20.27 10.75
N VAL A 97 15.73 -20.65 10.98
CA VAL A 97 15.23 -22.02 10.72
C VAL A 97 15.26 -22.37 9.23
N LEU A 98 15.19 -21.36 8.36
CA LEU A 98 15.31 -21.51 6.90
C LEU A 98 16.76 -21.45 6.41
N ALA A 99 17.73 -21.36 7.33
CA ALA A 99 19.16 -21.27 7.04
C ALA A 99 19.54 -20.12 6.08
N LEU A 100 18.82 -18.99 6.16
CA LEU A 100 19.19 -17.80 5.39
C LEU A 100 20.51 -17.23 5.93
N SER A 101 21.37 -16.76 5.02
CA SER A 101 22.63 -16.13 5.42
C SER A 101 22.37 -14.83 6.19
N PRO A 102 23.13 -14.51 7.25
CA PRO A 102 23.02 -13.24 7.97
C PRO A 102 23.10 -12.01 7.05
N SER A 103 23.85 -12.09 5.94
CA SER A 103 23.96 -11.04 4.92
C SER A 103 22.67 -10.75 4.15
N GLN A 104 21.71 -11.67 4.20
CA GLN A 104 20.43 -11.55 3.51
C GLN A 104 19.30 -11.12 4.45
N ILE A 105 19.54 -11.12 5.77
CA ILE A 105 18.51 -10.85 6.78
C ILE A 105 18.67 -9.42 7.30
N TYR A 106 17.67 -8.58 7.07
CA TYR A 106 17.66 -7.18 7.47
C TYR A 106 16.58 -6.92 8.53
N ILE A 107 16.99 -6.56 9.74
CA ILE A 107 16.11 -6.37 10.88
C ILE A 107 16.04 -4.89 11.26
N VAL A 108 14.83 -4.31 11.21
CA VAL A 108 14.61 -2.92 11.61
C VAL A 108 14.57 -2.78 13.13
N GLY A 109 15.28 -1.78 13.65
CA GLY A 109 15.32 -1.46 15.08
C GLY A 109 16.74 -1.50 15.65
N ARG A 110 16.82 -1.39 16.98
CA ARG A 110 18.11 -1.34 17.68
C ARG A 110 18.81 -2.69 17.64
N SER A 111 20.11 -2.66 17.36
CA SER A 111 21.00 -3.81 17.49
C SER A 111 20.95 -4.43 18.89
N THR A 112 21.02 -5.76 18.94
CA THR A 112 21.12 -6.52 20.19
C THR A 112 22.27 -7.52 20.08
N LYS A 113 23.08 -7.63 21.15
CA LYS A 113 24.23 -8.55 21.19
C LYS A 113 23.85 -10.00 20.89
N LYS A 114 22.64 -10.41 21.30
CA LYS A 114 22.12 -11.77 21.09
C LYS A 114 22.07 -12.20 19.62
N TYR A 115 21.75 -11.29 18.71
CA TYR A 115 21.48 -11.61 17.30
C TYR A 115 22.47 -10.96 16.32
N GLN A 116 23.53 -10.33 16.82
CA GLN A 116 24.47 -9.56 16.00
C GLN A 116 25.10 -10.40 14.86
N ALA A 117 25.36 -11.68 15.09
CA ALA A 117 25.93 -12.59 14.10
C ALA A 117 24.86 -13.24 13.17
N GLN A 118 23.58 -13.01 13.42
CA GLN A 118 22.48 -13.69 12.72
C GLN A 118 21.78 -12.82 11.67
N CYS A 119 21.99 -11.50 11.72
CA CYS A 119 21.33 -10.57 10.79
C CYS A 119 22.06 -9.22 10.71
N GLN A 120 21.76 -8.46 9.67
CA GLN A 120 22.08 -7.05 9.53
C GLN A 120 21.02 -6.19 10.22
N PHE A 121 21.40 -5.43 11.24
CA PHE A 121 20.49 -4.48 11.89
C PHE A 121 20.44 -3.16 11.11
N LEU A 122 19.23 -2.70 10.80
CA LEU A 122 18.97 -1.38 10.21
C LEU A 122 18.76 -0.35 11.33
N SER A 123 19.80 -0.11 12.13
CA SER A 123 19.75 0.81 13.29
C SER A 123 19.42 2.24 12.88
N GLU A 124 19.97 2.70 11.76
CA GLU A 124 19.76 4.04 11.16
C GLU A 124 18.50 4.09 10.26
N GLY A 125 17.73 3.01 10.20
CA GLY A 125 16.50 2.91 9.41
C GLY A 125 16.72 2.65 7.92
N TYR A 126 15.62 2.70 7.16
CA TYR A 126 15.60 2.29 5.75
C TYR A 126 16.28 3.29 4.82
N ALA A 127 16.26 4.60 5.12
CA ALA A 127 16.88 5.61 4.26
C ALA A 127 18.41 5.44 4.21
N ALA A 128 19.07 5.27 5.37
CA ALA A 128 20.50 4.98 5.43
C ALA A 128 20.84 3.63 4.78
N HIS A 129 19.98 2.62 4.97
CA HIS A 129 20.13 1.32 4.31
C HIS A 129 20.05 1.42 2.78
N LEU A 130 19.11 2.20 2.24
CA LEU A 130 18.97 2.41 0.81
C LEU A 130 20.25 3.02 0.20
N ALA A 131 20.82 4.04 0.85
CA ALA A 131 22.08 4.63 0.40
C ALA A 131 23.22 3.60 0.37
N SER A 132 23.26 2.67 1.33
CA SER A 132 24.25 1.58 1.35
C SER A 132 24.03 0.58 0.20
N LEU A 133 22.78 0.20 -0.09
CA LEU A 133 22.44 -0.69 -1.20
C LEU A 133 22.84 -0.08 -2.55
N GLU A 134 22.51 1.20 -2.75
CA GLU A 134 22.89 1.94 -3.95
C GLU A 134 24.41 1.98 -4.09
N PHE A 135 25.15 2.36 -3.04
CA PHE A 135 26.61 2.40 -3.08
C PHE A 135 27.24 1.05 -3.46
N SER A 136 26.73 -0.05 -2.91
CA SER A 136 27.23 -1.40 -3.23
C SER A 136 27.06 -1.76 -4.72
N LEU A 137 25.96 -1.33 -5.33
CA LEU A 137 25.60 -1.69 -6.72
C LEU A 137 26.23 -0.79 -7.79
N HIS A 138 26.64 0.44 -7.45
CA HIS A 138 27.39 1.32 -8.37
C HIS A 138 28.76 0.73 -8.77
N SER A 139 29.18 -0.38 -8.18
CA SER A 139 30.41 -1.09 -8.55
C SER A 139 30.26 -2.13 -9.67
N ARG A 140 29.03 -2.58 -10.04
CA ARG A 140 28.82 -3.55 -11.14
C ARG A 140 27.43 -3.40 -11.79
N PRO A 141 27.32 -2.93 -13.05
CA PRO A 141 26.08 -3.03 -13.80
C PRO A 141 25.84 -4.50 -14.16
N LYS A 142 24.86 -5.15 -13.53
CA LYS A 142 24.41 -6.47 -13.96
C LYS A 142 23.60 -6.27 -15.25
N LYS A 143 24.28 -6.47 -16.38
CA LYS A 143 23.69 -6.47 -17.72
C LYS A 143 22.73 -7.67 -17.82
N ASN A 144 21.48 -7.51 -17.40
CA ASN A 144 20.41 -8.38 -17.87
C ASN A 144 19.14 -7.56 -18.10
N ASN A 145 18.85 -7.40 -19.39
CA ASN A 145 17.85 -6.51 -19.93
C ASN A 145 16.61 -7.34 -20.29
N SER A 146 15.90 -7.81 -19.27
CA SER A 146 14.56 -8.37 -19.40
C SER A 146 13.66 -7.70 -18.38
N ARG A 147 13.38 -6.42 -18.62
CA ARG A 147 12.27 -5.70 -17.98
C ARG A 147 10.99 -6.47 -18.27
N MET A 148 10.56 -7.35 -17.37
CA MET A 148 9.15 -7.71 -17.28
C MET A 148 8.41 -6.46 -16.79
N ILE A 149 7.99 -5.64 -17.75
CA ILE A 149 7.01 -4.60 -17.48
C ILE A 149 5.67 -5.32 -17.33
N LEU A 150 5.30 -5.65 -16.10
CA LEU A 150 3.90 -5.97 -15.79
C LEU A 150 3.10 -4.71 -16.08
N ARG A 151 2.37 -4.72 -17.20
CA ARG A 151 1.52 -3.59 -17.58
C ARG A 151 0.49 -3.37 -16.46
N LYS A 152 0.30 -2.11 -16.11
CA LYS A 152 -0.76 -1.64 -15.22
C LYS A 152 -2.10 -2.12 -15.77
N GLY A 153 -2.63 -3.23 -15.24
CA GLY A 153 -3.88 -3.87 -15.70
C GLY A 153 -3.88 -5.40 -15.82
N SER A 154 -2.75 -6.09 -15.62
CA SER A 154 -2.68 -7.56 -15.84
C SER A 154 -3.26 -8.44 -14.73
N PHE A 155 -3.71 -7.87 -13.61
CA PHE A 155 -4.58 -8.58 -12.66
C PHE A 155 -5.98 -8.02 -12.85
N GLY A 156 -6.89 -8.83 -13.40
CA GLY A 156 -8.28 -8.48 -13.70
C GLY A 156 -9.13 -8.14 -12.46
N LEU A 157 -8.72 -7.13 -11.71
CA LEU A 157 -9.56 -6.45 -10.75
C LEU A 157 -10.48 -5.53 -11.55
N HIS A 158 -11.75 -5.91 -11.53
CA HIS A 158 -12.89 -5.20 -12.08
C HIS A 158 -12.73 -3.68 -11.84
N SER A 159 -12.48 -2.92 -12.90
CA SER A 159 -12.57 -1.46 -12.84
C SER A 159 -14.02 -1.14 -12.48
N GLN A 160 -14.23 -0.53 -11.32
CA GLN A 160 -15.49 0.11 -10.96
C GLN A 160 -16.04 0.89 -12.17
N PRO A 161 -17.31 0.75 -12.54
CA PRO A 161 -17.82 1.45 -13.70
C PRO A 161 -17.87 2.95 -13.39
N GLU A 162 -17.14 3.74 -14.18
CA GLU A 162 -17.26 5.20 -14.22
C GLU A 162 -18.64 5.59 -14.81
N PHE A 163 -19.71 5.40 -14.04
CA PHE A 163 -20.90 6.19 -14.22
C PHE A 163 -20.73 7.47 -13.40
N LEU A 164 -20.94 8.62 -14.03
CA LEU A 164 -20.85 9.99 -13.50
C LEU A 164 -19.54 10.75 -13.75
N ARG A 165 -18.95 10.65 -14.95
CA ARG A 165 -18.19 11.78 -15.51
C ARG A 165 -19.10 12.63 -16.38
N LYS A 166 -19.96 13.42 -15.73
CA LYS A 166 -20.82 14.42 -16.39
C LYS A 166 -19.92 15.48 -17.02
N ARG A 167 -19.76 15.39 -18.35
CA ARG A 167 -19.00 16.32 -19.18
C ARG A 167 -19.78 17.64 -19.24
N ASN A 168 -19.31 18.67 -18.55
CA ASN A 168 -19.82 20.03 -18.74
C ASN A 168 -19.42 20.50 -20.14
N HIS A 169 -20.40 20.62 -21.02
CA HIS A 169 -20.24 21.25 -22.33
C HIS A 169 -20.02 22.75 -22.13
N LEU A 170 -18.78 23.20 -22.30
CA LEU A 170 -18.47 24.61 -22.53
C LEU A 170 -19.17 25.03 -23.83
N ARG A 171 -20.30 25.73 -23.72
CA ARG A 171 -20.95 26.40 -24.85
C ARG A 171 -20.07 27.56 -25.29
N ARG A 172 -19.36 27.38 -26.41
CA ARG A 172 -18.72 28.43 -27.18
C ARG A 172 -19.82 29.24 -27.87
N THR A 173 -20.03 30.49 -27.47
CA THR A 173 -21.01 31.40 -28.05
C THR A 173 -20.51 31.87 -29.43
N MET A 174 -21.31 31.60 -30.46
CA MET A 174 -21.19 32.25 -31.77
C MET A 174 -21.99 33.56 -31.72
N SER A 175 -21.34 34.64 -32.14
CA SER A 175 -21.95 35.97 -32.29
C SER A 175 -22.91 35.96 -33.47
N VAL A 176 -24.19 36.28 -33.22
CA VAL A 176 -25.16 36.66 -34.24
C VAL A 176 -25.89 37.89 -33.71
N GLN A 177 -25.73 39.01 -34.41
CA GLN A 177 -26.42 40.28 -34.22
C GLN A 177 -27.93 40.12 -34.41
N GLN A 178 -28.73 40.80 -33.57
CA GLN A 178 -29.95 41.54 -33.94
C GLN A 178 -30.48 42.36 -32.72
N PRO A 179 -31.35 43.38 -32.94
CA PRO A 179 -31.33 44.70 -32.27
C PRO A 179 -32.24 44.88 -31.02
N ASP A 180 -31.97 45.95 -30.25
CA ASP A 180 -32.71 46.46 -29.04
C ASP A 180 -34.00 47.26 -29.39
N PRO A 181 -34.81 47.79 -28.42
CA PRO A 181 -35.54 47.22 -27.25
C PRO A 181 -37.06 47.65 -27.28
N PRO A 182 -37.93 47.42 -26.24
CA PRO A 182 -37.97 48.28 -25.04
C PRO A 182 -38.34 47.57 -23.70
N SER A 183 -38.14 48.34 -22.62
CA SER A 183 -38.24 48.08 -21.18
C SER A 183 -39.57 47.55 -20.62
N SER A 184 -39.49 46.73 -19.55
CA SER A 184 -40.28 46.91 -18.31
C SER A 184 -39.85 45.93 -17.21
N ASN A 185 -39.32 46.47 -16.11
CA ASN A 185 -39.39 45.85 -14.77
C ASN A 185 -40.87 45.81 -14.35
N PRO A 186 -41.34 44.83 -13.55
CA PRO A 186 -41.06 44.87 -12.11
C PRO A 186 -40.91 43.50 -11.42
N LYS A 187 -40.22 43.56 -10.27
CA LYS A 187 -40.24 42.56 -9.20
C LYS A 187 -41.49 42.78 -8.35
N PRO A 188 -42.23 41.73 -7.98
CA PRO A 188 -42.77 41.62 -6.62
C PRO A 188 -42.73 40.15 -6.14
N GLU A 189 -43.02 39.75 -4.92
CA GLU A 189 -42.99 40.33 -3.58
C GLU A 189 -43.12 39.10 -2.66
N ARG A 190 -42.58 39.25 -1.46
CA ARG A 190 -42.58 38.34 -0.31
C ARG A 190 -43.98 37.82 0.03
N ALA A 191 -44.10 36.53 0.40
CA ALA A 191 -45.24 36.04 1.18
C ALA A 191 -44.73 35.28 2.42
N GLN A 192 -44.87 35.94 3.57
CA GLN A 192 -44.93 35.33 4.89
C GLN A 192 -46.34 34.74 5.07
N SER A 193 -46.44 33.56 5.68
CA SER A 193 -47.48 33.27 6.67
C SER A 193 -47.28 31.87 7.27
N GLN A 194 -46.84 31.88 8.53
CA GLN A 194 -47.18 30.88 9.56
C GLN A 194 -48.66 31.15 10.01
N PRO A 195 -49.36 30.27 10.77
CA PRO A 195 -48.97 29.95 12.15
C PRO A 195 -49.28 28.53 12.66
N GLU A 196 -48.87 28.37 13.91
CA GLU A 196 -48.85 27.22 14.82
C GLU A 196 -50.23 26.63 15.18
N SER A 197 -50.20 25.39 15.66
CA SER A 197 -51.10 24.97 16.75
C SER A 197 -50.37 23.98 17.66
N ASP A 198 -50.19 24.49 18.87
CA ASP A 198 -49.73 23.88 20.10
C ASP A 198 -50.78 22.89 20.64
N LYS A 199 -50.33 21.82 21.30
CA LYS A 199 -51.02 21.20 22.45
C LYS A 199 -50.19 20.06 23.06
N ASP A 200 -49.61 20.40 24.21
CA ASP A 200 -49.25 19.53 25.32
C ASP A 200 -50.27 18.42 25.61
N HIS A 201 -49.75 17.24 25.99
CA HIS A 201 -50.20 16.60 27.21
C HIS A 201 -49.09 15.77 27.85
N ASP A 202 -48.66 16.27 28.99
CA ASP A 202 -47.93 15.60 30.06
C ASP A 202 -48.75 14.43 30.65
N ARG A 203 -48.06 13.36 31.07
CA ARG A 203 -48.26 12.67 32.37
C ARG A 203 -47.50 11.34 32.44
N HIS A 204 -46.59 11.31 33.41
CA HIS A 204 -46.25 10.23 34.37
C HIS A 204 -46.15 8.78 33.86
#